data_AF-A0A925DUQ4-F1
#
_entry.id   AF-A0A925DUQ4-F1
#
_cell.length_a   1.000
_cell.length_b   1.000
_cell.length_c   1.000
_cell.angle_alpha   90.00
_cell.angle_beta   90.00
_cell.angle_gamma   90.00
#
_symmetry.space_group_name_H-M   'P 1'
#
loop_
_entity.id
_entity.type
_entity.pdbx_description
1 polymer ?
#
loop_
_entity_poly.entity_id
_entity_poly.type
_entity_poly.pdbx_seq_one_letter_code
_entity_poly.pdbx_strand_id
1 'polypeptide(L)'
;YETFELNDVSETVKSPETYNGDHTKWYGMLYYKLIDCENYYTLIGWDGNDKLTEKKIVDVLSFKPDGSPLFGKNVFTSIPKKYPKRLIIEFSGEGTISMKYHKDKDMIIYNHVAPPDPYLEGMYQYYVPDGSYDGLEYKRGNWTYMPAVDINNLPSKNDKVRKPKKKKAMFVPN
;
A
#
# COMPACT_ATOMS: atom_id res chain seq x y z
N TYR A 1 22.94 -9.54 17.96
CA TYR A 1 21.94 -8.88 17.11
C TYR A 1 22.15 -7.39 17.25
N GLU A 2 22.02 -6.63 16.16
CA GLU A 2 22.12 -5.17 16.17
C GLU A 2 20.71 -4.58 16.22
N THR A 3 20.55 -3.46 16.90
CA THR A 3 19.26 -2.78 17.09
C THR A 3 19.40 -1.31 16.78
N PHE A 4 18.44 -0.76 16.05
CA PHE A 4 18.35 0.66 15.74
C PHE A 4 17.08 1.22 16.39
N GLU A 5 17.23 2.23 17.23
CA GLU A 5 16.11 2.99 17.77
C GLU A 5 15.51 3.88 16.68
N LEU A 6 14.18 3.87 16.57
CA LEU A 6 13.43 4.70 15.62
C LEU A 6 12.92 5.96 16.32
N ASN A 7 13.55 7.09 16.02
CA ASN A 7 13.15 8.39 16.53
C ASN A 7 12.04 8.98 15.66
N ASP A 8 10.84 9.10 16.21
CA ASP A 8 9.70 9.66 15.50
C ASP A 8 9.85 11.17 15.30
N VAL A 9 9.74 11.61 14.05
CA VAL A 9 9.74 13.02 13.65
C VAL A 9 8.48 13.41 12.87
N SER A 10 7.45 12.56 12.85
CA SER A 10 6.23 12.68 12.05
C SER A 10 5.57 14.06 12.14
N GLU A 11 5.46 14.62 13.35
CA GLU A 11 4.87 15.94 13.61
C GLU A 11 5.61 17.10 12.89
N THR A 12 6.89 16.94 12.57
CA THR A 12 7.72 18.01 11.98
C THR A 12 7.86 17.90 10.45
N VAL A 13 7.42 16.79 9.86
CA VAL A 13 7.59 16.52 8.43
C VAL A 13 6.49 17.21 7.61
N LYS A 14 6.85 18.27 6.88
CA LYS A 14 5.91 19.04 6.04
C LYS A 14 5.39 18.28 4.81
N SER A 15 6.14 17.31 4.30
CA SER A 15 5.81 16.61 3.04
C SER A 15 6.08 15.11 3.18
N PRO A 16 5.26 14.39 3.97
CA PRO A 16 5.54 13.03 4.39
C PRO A 16 5.55 12.01 3.23
N GLU A 17 4.74 12.24 2.21
CA GLU A 17 4.66 11.38 1.02
C GLU A 17 5.93 11.41 0.16
N THR A 18 6.74 12.46 0.25
CA THR A 18 8.01 12.57 -0.50
C THR A 18 9.25 12.44 0.39
N TYR A 19 9.04 12.28 1.70
CA TYR A 19 10.09 12.28 2.71
C TYR A 19 10.95 11.02 2.63
N ASN A 20 12.25 11.13 2.87
CA ASN A 20 13.13 9.99 3.14
C ASN A 20 13.63 10.12 4.57
N GLY A 21 13.69 9.00 5.28
CA GLY A 21 14.13 8.95 6.67
C GLY A 21 15.09 7.80 6.91
N ASP A 22 15.85 7.90 7.99
CA ASP A 22 16.57 6.79 8.59
C ASP A 22 16.03 6.55 10.01
N HIS A 23 16.67 5.68 10.79
CA HIS A 23 16.26 5.43 12.16
C HIS A 23 16.28 6.67 13.07
N THR A 24 17.11 7.69 12.79
CA THR A 24 17.17 8.91 13.60
C THR A 24 16.12 9.95 13.25
N LYS A 25 15.49 9.80 12.07
CA LYS A 25 14.45 10.70 11.55
C LYS A 25 13.37 9.87 10.86
N TRP A 26 12.71 9.04 11.65
CA TRP A 26 11.70 8.12 11.18
C TRP A 26 10.33 8.83 11.16
N TYR A 27 9.58 8.68 10.06
CA TYR A 27 8.19 9.13 10.02
C TYR A 27 7.34 8.09 10.73
N GLY A 28 7.01 8.34 12.01
CA GLY A 28 6.43 7.34 12.90
C GLY A 28 5.04 6.87 12.51
N MET A 29 4.82 5.57 12.65
CA MET A 29 3.52 4.90 12.50
C MET A 29 3.54 3.51 13.13
N LEU A 30 2.39 2.98 13.54
CA LEU A 30 2.24 1.62 14.03
C LEU A 30 2.19 0.63 12.86
N TYR A 31 3.24 -0.16 12.66
CA TYR A 31 3.28 -1.21 11.64
C TYR A 31 2.50 -2.45 12.07
N TYR A 32 1.58 -2.90 11.20
CA TYR A 32 0.82 -4.13 11.42
C TYR A 32 0.99 -5.16 10.29
N LYS A 33 1.61 -4.78 9.18
CA LYS A 33 1.95 -5.70 8.09
C LYS A 33 3.30 -5.38 7.50
N LEU A 34 4.10 -6.43 7.30
CA LEU A 34 5.35 -6.41 6.55
C LEU A 34 5.22 -7.37 5.37
N ILE A 35 5.66 -6.91 4.20
CA ILE A 35 5.65 -7.64 2.93
C ILE A 35 7.10 -7.72 2.47
N ASP A 36 7.60 -8.94 2.35
CA ASP A 36 8.94 -9.22 1.84
C ASP A 36 8.98 -9.01 0.33
N CYS A 37 9.80 -8.06 -0.09
CA CYS A 37 10.13 -7.79 -1.48
C CYS A 37 11.63 -8.03 -1.67
N GLU A 38 12.06 -8.44 -2.86
CA GLU A 38 13.43 -8.93 -3.11
C GLU A 38 14.56 -8.06 -2.52
N ASN A 39 14.43 -6.73 -2.53
CA ASN A 39 15.47 -5.79 -2.08
C ASN A 39 14.98 -4.74 -1.06
N TYR A 40 13.82 -4.95 -0.45
CA TYR A 40 13.21 -4.04 0.54
C TYR A 40 11.99 -4.69 1.18
N TYR A 41 11.45 -4.09 2.22
CA TYR A 41 10.18 -4.47 2.81
C TYR A 41 9.15 -3.38 2.56
N THR A 42 7.96 -3.77 2.10
CA THR A 42 6.80 -2.87 2.12
C THR A 42 6.08 -3.03 3.44
N LEU A 43 5.80 -1.91 4.07
CA LEU A 43 5.18 -1.81 5.38
C LEU A 43 3.78 -1.24 5.21
N ILE A 44 2.81 -1.81 5.92
CA ILE A 44 1.51 -1.20 6.10
C ILE A 44 1.40 -0.77 7.56
N GLY A 45 1.18 0.53 7.74
CA GLY A 45 1.09 1.20 9.02
C GLY A 45 -0.24 1.89 9.24
N TRP A 46 -0.50 2.20 10.50
CA TRP A 46 -1.59 3.04 10.96
C TRP A 46 -1.03 4.14 11.85
N ASP A 47 -1.59 5.33 11.73
CA ASP A 47 -1.27 6.48 12.56
C ASP A 47 -2.61 7.12 12.97
N GLY A 48 -2.81 7.30 14.27
CA GLY A 48 -4.05 7.89 14.81
C GLY A 48 -4.20 9.38 14.51
N ASN A 49 -3.19 10.04 13.92
CA ASN A 49 -3.16 11.45 13.55
C ASN A 49 -3.57 12.44 14.65
N ASP A 50 -4.87 12.68 14.81
CA ASP A 50 -5.44 13.63 15.73
C ASP A 50 -6.84 13.19 16.23
N LYS A 51 -7.61 14.11 16.83
CA LYS A 51 -8.93 13.79 17.39
C LYS A 51 -10.02 13.54 16.34
N LEU A 52 -9.79 13.91 15.09
CA LEU A 52 -10.81 13.99 14.04
C LEU A 52 -10.53 13.02 12.89
N THR A 53 -9.29 12.57 12.75
CA THR A 53 -8.82 11.82 11.58
C THR A 53 -7.87 10.70 11.97
N GLU A 54 -7.73 9.73 11.08
CA GLU A 54 -6.73 8.67 11.14
C GLU A 54 -6.01 8.57 9.79
N LYS A 55 -4.85 7.89 9.77
CA LYS A 55 -4.09 7.58 8.55
C LYS A 55 -3.82 6.08 8.40
N LYS A 56 -3.97 5.58 7.18
CA LYS A 56 -3.33 4.33 6.73
C LYS A 56 -2.17 4.67 5.80
N ILE A 57 -1.03 4.04 6.03
CA ILE A 57 0.22 4.40 5.37
C ILE A 57 0.85 3.15 4.77
N VAL A 58 1.32 3.27 3.52
CA VAL A 58 2.22 2.30 2.90
C VAL A 58 3.59 2.93 2.78
N ASP A 59 4.57 2.37 3.48
CA ASP A 59 5.96 2.83 3.48
C ASP A 59 6.90 1.70 3.03
N VAL A 60 8.17 2.03 2.79
CA VAL A 60 9.17 1.11 2.29
C VAL A 60 10.42 1.19 3.14
N LEU A 61 10.73 0.09 3.84
CA LEU A 61 11.96 -0.10 4.58
C LEU A 61 12.99 -0.81 3.70
N SER A 62 14.21 -0.31 3.70
CA SER A 62 15.37 -0.95 3.08
C SER A 62 16.57 -0.80 4.01
N PHE A 63 17.64 -1.53 3.74
CA PHE A 63 18.84 -1.49 4.56
C PHE A 63 20.04 -1.05 3.73
N LYS A 64 20.88 -0.21 4.32
CA LYS A 64 22.21 0.12 3.78
C LYS A 64 23.15 -1.09 3.91
N PRO A 65 24.31 -1.09 3.23
CA PRO A 65 25.31 -2.14 3.39
C PRO A 65 25.81 -2.32 4.83
N ASP A 66 25.77 -1.27 5.64
CA ASP A 66 26.13 -1.28 7.07
C ASP A 66 25.00 -1.81 7.98
N GLY A 67 23.86 -2.23 7.42
CA GLY A 67 22.72 -2.73 8.18
C GLY A 67 21.77 -1.65 8.70
N SER A 68 22.08 -0.36 8.55
CA SER A 68 21.20 0.72 9.02
C SER A 68 19.93 0.83 8.15
N PRO A 69 18.74 1.05 8.77
CA PRO A 69 17.48 1.12 8.03
C PRO A 69 17.30 2.48 7.35
N LEU A 70 16.66 2.44 6.18
CA LEU A 70 16.24 3.57 5.36
C LEU A 70 14.79 3.42 4.95
N PHE A 71 14.03 4.50 5.09
CA PHE A 71 12.61 4.56 4.77
C PHE A 71 12.34 5.49 3.57
N GLY A 72 11.29 5.18 2.81
CA GLY A 72 10.87 5.97 1.65
C GLY A 72 11.60 5.62 0.35
N LYS A 73 11.95 4.35 0.13
CA LYS A 73 12.56 3.93 -1.15
C LYS A 73 11.63 4.25 -2.34
N ASN A 74 12.21 4.71 -3.44
CA ASN A 74 11.46 5.11 -4.65
C ASN A 74 10.96 3.90 -5.45
N VAL A 75 9.81 3.34 -5.10
CA VAL A 75 9.25 2.15 -5.76
C VAL A 75 7.78 2.32 -6.15
N PHE A 76 7.17 3.46 -5.82
CA PHE A 76 5.79 3.76 -6.21
C PHE A 76 5.74 4.43 -7.58
N THR A 77 4.81 3.98 -8.40
CA THR A 77 4.62 4.44 -9.79
C THR A 77 3.13 4.71 -10.05
N SER A 78 2.85 5.62 -10.98
CA SER A 78 1.49 6.01 -11.40
C SER A 78 0.59 6.64 -10.33
N ILE A 79 1.10 6.92 -9.14
CA ILE A 79 0.43 7.82 -8.19
C ILE A 79 0.52 9.25 -8.76
N PRO A 80 -0.57 10.03 -8.77
CA PRO A 80 -0.61 11.40 -9.31
C PRO A 80 0.07 12.41 -8.37
N LYS A 81 1.27 12.08 -7.89
CA LYS A 81 2.13 12.93 -7.05
C LYS A 81 3.57 12.87 -7.56
N LYS A 82 4.34 13.93 -7.34
CA LYS A 82 5.73 14.00 -7.77
C LYS A 82 6.62 13.17 -6.83
N TYR A 83 7.19 12.08 -7.34
CA TYR A 83 8.12 11.19 -6.62
C TYR A 83 7.60 10.62 -5.29
N PRO A 84 6.46 9.91 -5.30
CA PRO A 84 5.88 9.29 -4.11
C PRO A 84 6.85 8.29 -3.47
N LYS A 85 7.14 8.49 -2.19
CA LYS A 85 7.91 7.59 -1.32
C LYS A 85 7.03 6.82 -0.36
N ARG A 86 5.80 7.30 -0.14
CA ARG A 86 4.76 6.68 0.69
C ARG A 86 3.41 6.94 0.04
N LEU A 87 2.46 6.03 0.27
CA LEU A 87 1.04 6.30 0.10
C LEU A 87 0.46 6.61 1.49
N ILE A 88 -0.23 7.74 1.61
CA ILE A 88 -0.91 8.13 2.85
C ILE A 88 -2.38 8.38 2.51
N ILE A 89 -3.26 7.66 3.19
CA ILE A 89 -4.69 7.83 3.12
C ILE A 89 -5.15 8.38 4.46
N GLU A 90 -5.56 9.64 4.49
CA GLU A 90 -6.16 10.29 5.66
C GLU A 90 -7.68 10.28 5.53
N PHE A 91 -8.36 9.91 6.61
CA PHE A 91 -9.80 9.71 6.61
C PHE A 91 -10.39 10.05 7.98
N SER A 92 -11.72 10.13 8.05
CA SER A 92 -12.46 10.42 9.28
C SER A 92 -12.10 9.43 10.39
N GLY A 93 -11.87 9.92 11.61
CA GLY A 93 -11.64 9.07 12.78
C GLY A 93 -12.87 8.25 13.19
N GLU A 94 -14.05 8.59 12.68
CA GLU A 94 -15.26 7.77 12.82
C GLU A 94 -15.39 6.72 11.71
N GLY A 95 -14.64 6.86 10.63
CA GLY A 95 -14.63 5.97 9.48
C GLY A 95 -13.84 4.68 9.75
N THR A 96 -14.20 3.60 9.07
CA THR A 96 -13.41 2.36 9.05
C THR A 96 -12.99 2.04 7.63
N ILE A 97 -11.68 2.09 7.35
CA ILE A 97 -11.13 1.70 6.05
C ILE A 97 -10.31 0.40 6.15
N SER A 98 -10.43 -0.44 5.13
CA SER A 98 -9.60 -1.62 4.95
C SER A 98 -8.40 -1.31 4.06
N MET A 99 -7.24 -1.85 4.41
CA MET A 99 -6.03 -1.85 3.60
C MET A 99 -5.31 -3.18 3.82
N LYS A 100 -5.26 -4.03 2.79
CA LYS A 100 -4.79 -5.42 2.94
C LYS A 100 -3.92 -5.84 1.75
N TYR A 101 -2.88 -6.61 2.04
CA TYR A 101 -2.08 -7.26 1.01
C TYR A 101 -2.64 -8.64 0.65
N HIS A 102 -2.92 -8.83 -0.64
CA HIS A 102 -3.41 -10.05 -1.27
C HIS A 102 -2.26 -10.75 -2.00
N LYS A 103 -1.63 -11.73 -1.33
CA LYS A 103 -0.44 -12.46 -1.83
C LYS A 103 -0.69 -13.20 -3.15
N ASP A 104 -1.91 -13.69 -3.37
CA ASP A 104 -2.30 -14.40 -4.58
C ASP A 104 -2.38 -13.46 -5.81
N LYS A 105 -2.52 -12.16 -5.58
CA LYS A 105 -2.63 -11.11 -6.60
C LYS A 105 -1.41 -10.20 -6.66
N ASP A 106 -0.47 -10.34 -5.72
CA ASP A 106 0.62 -9.39 -5.51
C ASP A 106 0.11 -7.93 -5.41
N MET A 107 -1.00 -7.72 -4.70
CA MET A 107 -1.67 -6.42 -4.67
C MET A 107 -2.01 -5.98 -3.25
N ILE A 108 -1.75 -4.73 -2.91
CA ILE A 108 -2.37 -4.09 -1.75
C ILE A 108 -3.68 -3.49 -2.24
N ILE A 109 -4.80 -3.88 -1.65
CA ILE A 109 -6.14 -3.37 -1.98
C ILE A 109 -6.65 -2.61 -0.76
N TYR A 110 -7.23 -1.44 -1.01
CA TYR A 110 -7.76 -0.58 0.04
C TYR A 110 -8.99 0.19 -0.43
N ASN A 111 -9.80 0.62 0.53
CA ASN A 111 -10.96 1.46 0.22
C ASN A 111 -10.50 2.79 -0.36
N HIS A 112 -11.14 3.21 -1.45
CA HIS A 112 -11.08 4.61 -1.85
C HIS A 112 -11.88 5.44 -0.84
N VAL A 113 -11.37 6.61 -0.48
CA VAL A 113 -12.04 7.54 0.45
C VAL A 113 -12.29 8.86 -0.23
N ALA A 114 -13.49 9.38 -0.03
CA ALA A 114 -13.91 10.66 -0.58
C ALA A 114 -14.83 11.35 0.43
N PRO A 115 -14.92 12.69 0.39
CA PRO A 115 -15.95 13.40 1.14
C PRO A 115 -17.32 13.16 0.49
N PRO A 116 -18.42 13.22 1.26
CA PRO A 116 -19.78 13.06 0.73
C PRO A 116 -20.20 14.21 -0.20
N ASP A 117 -19.52 15.36 -0.11
CA ASP A 117 -19.78 16.56 -0.91
C ASP A 117 -18.44 17.14 -1.42
N PRO A 118 -18.31 17.50 -2.71
CA PRO A 118 -17.12 18.14 -3.26
C PRO A 118 -16.66 19.42 -2.53
N TYR A 119 -17.58 20.17 -1.91
CA TYR A 119 -17.22 21.36 -1.12
C TYR A 119 -16.40 21.04 0.14
N LEU A 120 -16.35 19.78 0.55
CA LEU A 120 -15.58 19.29 1.70
C LEU A 120 -14.23 18.69 1.29
N GLU A 121 -13.79 18.85 0.04
CA GLU A 121 -12.48 18.40 -0.40
C GLU A 121 -11.35 19.06 0.44
N GLY A 122 -10.38 18.26 0.88
CA GLY A 122 -9.33 18.67 1.82
C GLY A 122 -9.73 18.65 3.30
N MET A 123 -11.01 18.48 3.64
CA MET A 123 -11.47 18.31 5.02
C MET A 123 -11.54 16.82 5.39
N TYR A 124 -10.38 16.20 5.63
CA TYR A 124 -10.25 14.74 5.81
C TYR A 124 -11.11 14.13 6.93
N GLN A 125 -11.55 14.91 7.91
CA GLN A 125 -12.53 14.47 8.92
C GLN A 125 -13.87 13.98 8.33
N TYR A 126 -14.18 14.34 7.08
CA TYR A 126 -15.38 13.90 6.37
C TYR A 126 -15.10 12.83 5.31
N TYR A 127 -13.84 12.41 5.14
CA TYR A 127 -13.48 11.42 4.14
C TYR A 127 -13.83 10.03 4.67
N VAL A 128 -14.70 9.34 3.94
CA VAL A 128 -15.19 7.99 4.29
C VAL A 128 -15.10 7.08 3.06
N PRO A 129 -15.13 5.74 3.23
CA PRO A 129 -15.20 4.83 2.09
C PRO A 129 -16.39 5.13 1.19
N ASP A 130 -16.15 5.29 -0.11
CA ASP A 130 -17.22 5.56 -1.10
C ASP A 130 -17.83 4.27 -1.71
N GLY A 131 -17.35 3.11 -1.26
CA GLY A 131 -17.75 1.79 -1.75
C GLY A 131 -16.87 1.26 -2.90
N SER A 132 -15.95 2.08 -3.43
CA SER A 132 -14.96 1.67 -4.40
C SER A 132 -13.61 1.35 -3.74
N TYR A 133 -12.70 0.80 -4.54
CA TYR A 133 -11.40 0.33 -4.08
C TYR A 133 -10.31 0.75 -5.04
N ASP A 134 -9.16 1.10 -4.48
CA ASP A 134 -7.93 1.28 -5.23
C ASP A 134 -6.93 0.18 -4.86
N GLY A 135 -5.87 0.09 -5.65
CA GLY A 135 -4.82 -0.87 -5.43
C GLY A 135 -3.42 -0.36 -5.71
N LEU A 136 -2.45 -1.08 -5.15
CA LEU A 136 -1.05 -1.04 -5.53
C LEU A 136 -0.68 -2.44 -6.04
N GLU A 137 -0.43 -2.60 -7.33
CA GLU A 137 0.05 -3.87 -7.92
C GLU A 137 1.58 -3.93 -7.81
N TYR A 138 2.12 -5.01 -7.24
CA TYR A 138 3.55 -5.26 -7.20
C TYR A 138 4.02 -5.96 -8.48
N LYS A 139 4.88 -5.30 -9.24
CA LYS A 139 5.43 -5.83 -10.48
C LYS A 139 6.86 -5.34 -10.70
N ARG A 140 7.78 -6.28 -10.91
CA ARG A 140 9.20 -5.99 -11.23
C ARG A 140 9.84 -5.01 -10.23
N GLY A 141 9.65 -5.26 -8.93
CA GLY A 141 10.25 -4.44 -7.88
C GLY A 141 9.56 -3.09 -7.62
N ASN A 142 8.44 -2.80 -8.27
CA ASN A 142 7.69 -1.55 -8.11
C ASN A 142 6.23 -1.81 -7.71
N TRP A 143 5.65 -0.87 -7.00
CA TRP A 143 4.22 -0.77 -6.72
C TRP A 143 3.59 0.21 -7.70
N THR A 144 2.66 -0.26 -8.52
CA THR A 144 1.92 0.56 -9.50
C THR A 144 0.53 0.84 -8.97
N TYR A 145 0.17 2.12 -8.88
CA TYR A 145 -1.18 2.54 -8.51
C TYR A 145 -2.20 2.13 -9.56
N MET A 146 -3.28 1.51 -9.09
CA MET A 146 -4.39 1.00 -9.88
C MET A 146 -5.68 1.61 -9.31
N PRO A 147 -6.29 2.61 -9.97
CA PRO A 147 -7.57 3.15 -9.52
C PRO A 147 -8.73 2.19 -9.85
N ALA A 148 -9.81 2.28 -9.08
CA ALA A 148 -11.09 1.61 -9.38
C ALA A 148 -10.94 0.10 -9.64
N VAL A 149 -10.31 -0.59 -8.70
CA VAL A 149 -10.08 -2.03 -8.73
C VAL A 149 -11.38 -2.81 -8.55
N ASP A 150 -11.75 -3.61 -9.55
CA ASP A 150 -12.83 -4.59 -9.43
C ASP A 150 -12.34 -5.86 -8.74
N ILE A 151 -12.56 -5.93 -7.42
CA ILE A 151 -12.13 -7.05 -6.57
C ILE A 151 -12.67 -8.40 -7.06
N ASN A 152 -13.83 -8.43 -7.70
CA ASN A 152 -14.46 -9.68 -8.16
C ASN A 152 -13.78 -10.26 -9.41
N ASN A 153 -13.11 -9.41 -10.20
CA ASN A 153 -12.52 -9.77 -11.49
C ASN A 153 -10.98 -9.64 -11.52
N LEU A 154 -10.33 -9.53 -10.35
CA LEU A 154 -8.88 -9.46 -10.27
C LEU A 154 -8.21 -10.80 -10.64
N PRO A 155 -7.31 -10.83 -11.64
CA PRO A 155 -6.61 -12.06 -11.99
C PRO A 155 -5.70 -12.52 -10.85
N SER A 156 -5.83 -13.78 -10.45
CA SER A 156 -4.96 -14.43 -9.48
C SER A 156 -3.77 -15.10 -10.18
N LYS A 157 -2.63 -15.24 -9.49
CA LYS A 157 -1.52 -16.09 -9.92
C LYS A 157 -1.99 -17.52 -10.27
N ASN A 158 -3.00 -18.00 -9.56
CA ASN A 158 -3.55 -19.34 -9.76
C ASN A 158 -4.34 -19.46 -11.07
N ASP A 159 -4.86 -18.37 -11.62
CA ASP A 159 -5.63 -18.39 -12.88
C ASP A 159 -4.74 -18.69 -14.10
N LYS A 160 -3.43 -18.45 -13.98
CA LYS A 160 -2.44 -18.77 -15.01
C LYS A 160 -1.98 -20.23 -14.98
N VAL A 161 -2.40 -21.03 -13.99
CA VAL A 161 -2.18 -22.48 -13.97
C VAL A 161 -3.11 -23.11 -15.00
N ARG A 162 -2.56 -23.33 -16.21
CA ARG A 162 -3.23 -23.90 -17.39
C ARG A 162 -4.27 -24.96 -17.02
N LYS A 163 -5.54 -24.73 -17.39
CA LYS A 163 -6.55 -25.80 -17.49
C LYS A 163 -5.94 -26.97 -18.25
N PRO A 164 -6.00 -28.22 -17.74
CA PRO A 164 -5.47 -29.37 -18.46
C PRO A 164 -6.13 -29.43 -19.84
N LYS A 165 -5.32 -29.53 -20.91
CA LYS A 165 -5.85 -29.73 -22.26
C LYS A 165 -6.73 -30.97 -22.22
N LYS A 166 -8.04 -30.83 -22.41
CA LYS A 166 -8.94 -31.96 -22.58
C LYS A 166 -8.37 -32.83 -23.70
N LYS A 167 -7.94 -34.05 -23.37
CA LYS A 167 -7.59 -35.04 -24.40
C LYS A 167 -8.85 -35.23 -25.24
N LYS A 168 -8.78 -34.91 -26.54
CA LYS A 168 -9.84 -35.30 -27.48
C LYS A 168 -9.92 -36.82 -27.42
N ALA A 169 -11.08 -37.36 -27.04
CA ALA A 169 -11.34 -38.78 -27.19
C ALA A 169 -11.24 -39.10 -28.69
N MET A 170 -10.28 -39.94 -29.08
CA MET A 170 -10.27 -40.51 -30.42
C MET A 170 -11.35 -41.58 -30.44
N PHE A 171 -12.47 -41.26 -31.07
CA PHE A 171 -13.46 -42.26 -31.43
C PHE A 171 -12.89 -43.07 -32.59
N VAL A 172 -12.66 -44.36 -32.37
CA VAL A 172 -12.33 -45.33 -33.42
C VAL A 172 -13.60 -46.16 -33.63
N PRO A 173 -14.34 -45.99 -34.74
CA PRO A 173 -15.43 -46.88 -35.07
C PRO A 173 -14.87 -48.24 -35.54
N ASN A 174 -15.55 -49.32 -35.12
CA ASN A 174 -15.34 -50.68 -35.61
C ASN A 174 -15.89 -50.87 -37.03
#